data_AF-A0A6A0A2P2-F1
#
_entry.id   AF-A0A6A0A2P2-F1
#
_cell.length_a   1.000
_cell.length_b   1.000
_cell.length_c   1.000
_cell.angle_alpha   90.00
_cell.angle_beta   90.00
_cell.angle_gamma   90.00
#
_symmetry.space_group_name_H-M   'P 1'
#
loop_
_entity.id
_entity.type
_entity.pdbx_description
1 polymer ?
#
loop_
_entity_poly.entity_id
_entity_poly.type
_entity_poly.pdbx_seq_one_letter_code
_entity_poly.pdbx_strand_id
1 'polypeptide(L)'
;MSWRPCSDSEGPIAVSDVTLTPDPPVIGSPATFAVHGSSSLAVPAGAVEIQVSFSGIQIYSESQDLCSKTACPVPPGPVTINIVEDLPPIAPPGDYGLRVIGTDAAGNELMCLDVDFELVLPSESTSLRHLVPGSTGKTQEHIMLATGMAAEHIKQVARRCVRGLVAWWRR
;
A
#
# COMPACT_ATOMS: atom_id res chain seq x y z
N MET A 1 -8.09 12.24 2.54
CA MET A 1 -8.23 11.09 3.46
C MET A 1 -8.90 11.52 4.78
N SER A 2 -9.50 10.58 5.54
CA SER A 2 -10.00 10.78 6.92
C SER A 2 -9.59 9.61 7.81
N TRP A 3 -9.56 9.79 9.13
CA TRP A 3 -9.27 8.72 10.09
C TRP A 3 -10.10 8.84 11.36
N ARG A 4 -10.24 7.73 12.10
CA ARG A 4 -10.92 7.66 13.40
C ARG A 4 -10.40 6.49 14.24
N PRO A 5 -10.53 6.51 15.58
CA PRO A 5 -10.32 5.31 16.39
C PRO A 5 -11.28 4.19 16.00
N CYS A 6 -10.83 2.92 16.04
CA CYS A 6 -11.68 1.75 15.79
C CYS A 6 -12.15 1.00 17.04
N SER A 7 -11.67 1.40 18.22
CA SER A 7 -12.10 0.89 19.51
C SER A 7 -12.69 2.02 20.37
N ASP A 8 -13.62 1.67 21.26
CA ASP A 8 -14.26 2.62 22.19
C ASP A 8 -13.37 2.96 23.40
N SER A 9 -12.25 2.24 23.58
CA SER A 9 -11.28 2.46 24.64
C SER A 9 -9.98 3.04 24.09
N GLU A 10 -9.53 4.15 24.66
CA GLU A 10 -8.21 4.70 24.35
C GLU A 10 -7.11 3.78 24.91
N GLY A 11 -6.35 3.16 24.01
CA GLY A 11 -5.17 2.39 24.38
C GLY A 11 -4.02 3.28 24.88
N PRO A 12 -2.94 2.68 25.43
CA PRO A 12 -1.78 3.42 25.93
C PRO A 12 -1.11 4.37 24.93
N ILE A 13 -1.28 4.17 23.61
CA ILE A 13 -0.84 5.09 22.56
C ILE A 13 -2.05 5.89 22.08
N ALA A 14 -2.12 7.15 22.49
CA ALA A 14 -3.15 8.10 22.05
C ALA A 14 -2.75 8.67 20.67
N VAL A 15 -3.52 8.33 19.63
CA VAL A 15 -3.30 8.85 18.28
C VAL A 15 -3.86 10.26 18.18
N SER A 16 -3.01 11.19 17.72
CA SER A 16 -3.37 12.60 17.55
C SER A 16 -3.60 12.99 16.10
N ASP A 17 -2.92 12.32 15.16
CA ASP A 17 -3.04 12.61 13.73
C ASP A 17 -2.58 11.42 12.88
N VAL A 18 -3.06 11.37 11.63
CA VAL A 18 -2.58 10.43 10.62
C VAL A 18 -2.37 11.20 9.32
N THR A 19 -1.16 11.10 8.77
CA THR A 19 -0.83 11.70 7.48
C THR A 19 -0.61 10.63 6.42
N LEU A 20 -1.00 10.93 5.18
CA LEU A 20 -0.82 10.08 4.02
C LEU A 20 -0.02 10.86 2.97
N THR A 21 1.06 10.28 2.46
CA THR A 21 1.91 10.92 1.45
C THR A 21 2.26 9.94 0.32
N PRO A 22 1.94 10.27 -0.95
CA PRO A 22 1.07 11.38 -1.37
C PRO A 22 -0.41 11.15 -0.97
N ASP A 23 -1.19 12.22 -0.79
CA ASP A 23 -2.66 12.18 -0.63
C ASP A 23 -3.31 13.01 -1.76
N PRO A 24 -4.05 12.40 -2.71
CA PRO A 24 -4.36 10.98 -2.77
C PRO A 24 -3.16 10.13 -3.21
N PRO A 25 -3.02 8.90 -2.68
CA PRO A 25 -1.99 7.97 -3.10
C PRO A 25 -2.24 7.41 -4.50
N VAL A 26 -1.15 7.13 -5.22
CA VAL A 26 -1.18 6.76 -6.64
C VAL A 26 -0.88 5.27 -6.82
N ILE A 27 -1.73 4.58 -7.58
CA ILE A 27 -1.56 3.17 -7.94
C ILE A 27 -0.17 2.94 -8.58
N GLY A 28 0.53 1.89 -8.14
CA GLY A 28 1.86 1.55 -8.65
C GLY A 28 3.01 2.36 -8.04
N SER A 29 2.74 3.26 -7.10
CA SER A 29 3.75 4.06 -6.39
C SER A 29 3.74 3.79 -4.89
N PRO A 30 4.86 4.03 -4.18
CA PRO A 30 4.89 3.95 -2.73
C PRO A 30 3.95 4.99 -2.09
N ALA A 31 3.24 4.58 -1.05
CA ALA A 31 2.47 5.46 -0.17
C ALA A 31 2.98 5.30 1.27
N THR A 32 3.07 6.41 2.00
CA THR A 32 3.46 6.41 3.41
C THR A 32 2.31 6.90 4.27
N PHE A 33 1.87 6.06 5.21
CA PHE A 33 1.01 6.44 6.31
C PHE A 33 1.88 6.71 7.54
N ALA A 34 1.84 7.92 8.08
CA ALA A 34 2.50 8.25 9.34
C ALA A 34 1.44 8.50 10.42
N VAL A 35 1.41 7.64 11.42
CA VAL A 35 0.53 7.73 12.59
C VAL A 35 1.29 8.48 13.68
N HIS A 36 0.78 9.65 14.05
CA HIS A 36 1.35 10.48 15.11
C HIS A 36 0.53 10.30 16.39
N GLY A 37 1.22 10.15 17.51
CA GLY A 37 0.56 10.01 18.80
C GLY A 37 1.52 10.19 19.97
N SER A 38 1.06 9.82 21.15
CA SER A 38 1.86 9.80 22.38
C SER A 38 1.57 8.53 23.17
N SER A 39 2.63 7.85 23.62
CA SER A 39 2.50 6.72 24.53
C SER A 39 2.52 7.17 25.99
N SER A 40 1.66 6.57 26.82
CA SER A 40 1.63 6.76 28.28
C SER A 40 2.57 5.82 29.03
N LEU A 41 3.12 4.80 28.35
CA LEU A 41 4.01 3.79 28.94
C LEU A 41 5.17 3.46 28.00
N ALA A 42 6.18 2.75 28.50
CA ALA A 42 7.24 2.23 27.66
C ALA A 42 6.78 0.94 26.96
N VAL A 43 6.86 0.86 25.63
CA VAL A 43 6.53 -0.34 24.86
C VAL A 43 7.82 -0.98 24.36
N PRO A 44 8.28 -2.11 24.95
CA PRO A 44 9.56 -2.71 24.57
C PRO A 44 9.54 -3.37 23.18
N ALA A 45 8.42 -4.00 22.85
CA ALA A 45 8.17 -4.72 21.62
C ALA A 45 6.66 -4.89 21.42
N GLY A 46 6.23 -5.21 20.20
CA GLY A 46 4.83 -5.38 19.87
C GLY A 46 4.62 -5.76 18.42
N ALA A 47 3.37 -5.79 18.00
CA ALA A 47 2.98 -6.03 16.61
C ALA A 47 2.08 -4.90 16.11
N VAL A 48 2.04 -4.74 14.80
CA VAL A 48 1.08 -3.90 14.08
C VAL A 48 0.36 -4.79 13.08
N GLU A 49 -0.93 -4.99 13.29
CA GLU A 49 -1.81 -5.63 12.32
C GLU A 49 -2.40 -4.58 11.38
N ILE A 50 -2.23 -4.82 10.08
CA ILE A 50 -2.67 -3.96 8.99
C ILE A 50 -3.76 -4.73 8.24
N GLN A 51 -4.96 -4.16 8.18
CA GLN A 51 -6.07 -4.73 7.42
C GLN A 51 -6.51 -3.74 6.36
N VAL A 52 -6.58 -4.18 5.10
CA VAL A 52 -6.99 -3.34 3.98
C VAL A 52 -8.35 -3.80 3.48
N SER A 53 -9.25 -2.83 3.31
CA SER A 53 -10.57 -3.00 2.73
C SER A 53 -10.70 -2.23 1.44
N PHE A 54 -11.45 -2.78 0.49
CA PHE A 54 -11.84 -2.10 -0.74
C PHE A 54 -13.36 -2.09 -0.84
N SER A 55 -13.96 -0.91 -0.99
CA SER A 55 -15.43 -0.73 -0.97
C SER A 55 -16.11 -1.43 0.22
N GLY A 56 -15.49 -1.35 1.41
CA GLY A 56 -16.01 -1.91 2.67
C GLY A 56 -15.79 -3.42 2.88
N ILE A 57 -15.16 -4.13 1.94
CA ILE A 57 -14.83 -5.55 2.07
C ILE A 57 -13.34 -5.68 2.38
N GLN A 58 -12.99 -6.35 3.47
CA GLN A 58 -11.59 -6.65 3.80
C GLN A 58 -11.00 -7.62 2.77
N ILE A 59 -9.95 -7.19 2.08
CA ILE A 59 -9.27 -7.94 1.01
C ILE A 59 -7.87 -8.42 1.38
N TYR A 60 -7.29 -7.85 2.44
CA TYR A 60 -5.93 -8.16 2.87
C TYR A 60 -5.77 -7.96 4.38
N SER A 61 -4.91 -8.77 4.99
CA SER A 61 -4.43 -8.60 6.37
C SER A 61 -3.00 -9.08 6.47
N GLU A 62 -2.18 -8.36 7.22
CA GLU A 62 -0.82 -8.74 7.57
C GLU A 62 -0.48 -8.25 8.98
N SER A 63 0.37 -9.00 9.68
CA SER A 63 0.95 -8.58 10.95
C SER A 63 2.45 -8.38 10.79
N GLN A 64 2.94 -7.21 11.19
CA GLN A 64 4.34 -6.82 11.15
C GLN A 64 4.84 -6.43 12.54
N ASP A 65 6.15 -6.48 12.78
CA ASP A 65 6.75 -6.03 14.04
C ASP A 65 6.57 -4.51 14.21
N LEU A 66 6.04 -4.07 15.36
CA LEU A 66 5.92 -2.64 15.69
C LEU A 66 7.27 -1.94 15.59
N CYS A 67 8.34 -2.61 16.01
CA CYS A 67 9.70 -2.07 16.03
C CYS A 67 10.32 -1.95 14.63
N SER A 68 9.67 -2.49 13.60
CA SER A 68 10.05 -2.22 12.20
C SER A 68 9.47 -0.91 11.66
N LYS A 69 8.42 -0.39 12.31
CA LYS A 69 7.68 0.81 11.91
C LYS A 69 7.99 2.03 12.79
N THR A 70 8.62 1.83 13.94
CA THR A 70 9.04 2.88 14.87
C THR A 70 10.25 2.43 15.70
N ALA A 71 10.90 3.36 16.40
CA ALA A 71 12.05 3.05 17.25
C ALA A 71 11.61 2.34 18.55
N CYS A 72 12.27 1.24 18.88
CA CYS A 72 12.04 0.49 20.11
C CYS A 72 13.24 0.53 21.08
N PRO A 73 13.01 0.49 22.40
CA PRO A 73 11.68 0.54 23.05
C PRO A 73 11.01 1.90 22.80
N VAL A 74 9.71 1.91 22.53
CA VAL A 74 8.94 3.16 22.41
C VAL A 74 8.91 3.79 23.80
N PRO A 75 9.51 4.98 24.00
CA PRO A 75 9.47 5.63 25.29
C PRO A 75 8.08 6.23 25.56
N PRO A 76 7.73 6.48 26.83
CA PRO A 76 6.61 7.36 27.15
C PRO A 76 6.82 8.74 26.49
N GLY A 77 5.76 9.29 25.90
CA GLY A 77 5.78 10.55 25.15
C GLY A 77 5.52 10.38 23.66
N PRO A 78 5.89 11.38 22.85
CA PRO A 78 5.57 11.41 21.41
C PRO A 78 6.17 10.21 20.66
N VAL A 79 5.35 9.60 19.80
CA VAL A 79 5.73 8.50 18.92
C VAL A 79 5.20 8.75 17.53
N THR A 80 5.95 8.32 16.52
CA THR A 80 5.48 8.27 15.13
C THR A 80 5.72 6.86 14.60
N ILE A 81 4.69 6.28 13.99
CA ILE A 81 4.70 4.95 13.40
C ILE A 81 4.54 5.13 11.89
N ASN A 82 5.57 4.74 11.12
CA ASN A 82 5.61 4.90 9.68
C ASN A 82 5.33 3.57 8.98
N ILE A 83 4.25 3.53 8.21
CA ILE A 83 3.82 2.40 7.40
C ILE A 83 4.03 2.81 5.94
N VAL A 84 5.06 2.24 5.30
CA VAL A 84 5.37 2.46 3.89
C VAL A 84 4.91 1.23 3.12
N GLU A 85 4.02 1.43 2.16
CA GLU A 85 3.43 0.36 1.37
C GLU A 85 3.61 0.64 -0.12
N ASP A 86 4.06 -0.36 -0.85
CA ASP A 86 4.13 -0.32 -2.31
C ASP A 86 2.77 -0.70 -2.90
N LEU A 87 2.05 0.29 -3.44
CA LEU A 87 0.72 0.05 -3.96
C LEU A 87 0.79 -0.78 -5.25
N PRO A 88 0.11 -1.93 -5.32
CA PRO A 88 0.24 -2.81 -6.49
C PRO A 88 -0.37 -2.14 -7.72
N PRO A 89 0.26 -2.27 -8.91
CA PRO A 89 -0.23 -1.64 -10.14
C PRO A 89 -1.55 -2.23 -10.66
N ILE A 90 -1.98 -3.35 -10.08
CA ILE A 90 -3.27 -4.02 -10.39
C ILE A 90 -4.41 -3.57 -9.45
N ALA A 91 -4.12 -2.73 -8.45
CA ALA A 91 -5.16 -2.21 -7.56
C ALA A 91 -6.16 -1.38 -8.38
N PRO A 92 -7.47 -1.62 -8.25
CA PRO A 92 -8.47 -0.75 -8.85
C PRO A 92 -8.45 0.64 -8.19
N PRO A 93 -8.80 1.71 -8.93
CA PRO A 93 -9.06 3.00 -8.30
C PRO A 93 -10.37 2.94 -7.49
N GLY A 94 -10.45 3.78 -6.45
CA GLY A 94 -11.66 3.92 -5.62
C GLY A 94 -11.36 3.97 -4.13
N ASP A 95 -12.40 3.69 -3.34
CA ASP A 95 -12.36 3.83 -1.88
C ASP A 95 -11.70 2.63 -1.19
N TYR A 96 -10.69 2.94 -0.39
CA TYR A 96 -9.96 2.00 0.44
C TYR A 96 -10.06 2.37 1.92
N GLY A 97 -10.14 1.33 2.74
CA GLY A 97 -10.01 1.43 4.19
C GLY A 97 -8.71 0.77 4.64
N LEU A 98 -8.00 1.39 5.56
CA LEU A 98 -6.85 0.83 6.26
C LEU A 98 -7.16 0.83 7.75
N ARG A 99 -7.27 -0.36 8.33
CA ARG A 99 -7.34 -0.53 9.78
C ARG A 99 -5.97 -0.92 10.31
N VAL A 100 -5.52 -0.20 11.33
CA VAL A 100 -4.24 -0.43 12.00
C VAL A 100 -4.50 -0.74 13.46
N ILE A 101 -4.06 -1.90 13.92
CA ILE A 101 -4.15 -2.34 15.32
C ILE A 101 -2.73 -2.55 15.83
N GLY A 102 -2.31 -1.75 16.80
CA GLY A 102 -1.04 -1.95 17.50
C GLY A 102 -1.26 -2.77 18.76
N THR A 103 -0.44 -3.79 19.01
CA THR A 103 -0.46 -4.58 20.24
C THR A 103 0.92 -4.69 20.89
N ASP A 104 0.97 -4.87 22.20
CA ASP A 104 2.21 -5.18 22.90
C ASP A 104 2.61 -6.66 22.74
N ALA A 105 3.76 -7.05 23.29
CA ALA A 105 4.23 -8.44 23.24
C ALA A 105 3.31 -9.46 23.96
N ALA A 106 2.38 -9.00 24.81
CA ALA A 106 1.38 -9.84 25.48
C ALA A 106 0.05 -9.88 24.72
N GLY A 107 -0.07 -9.15 23.60
CA GLY A 107 -1.28 -9.05 22.79
C GLY A 107 -2.29 -8.03 23.29
N ASN A 108 -1.93 -7.16 24.24
CA ASN A 108 -2.82 -6.08 24.68
C ASN A 108 -2.81 -4.96 23.63
N GLU A 109 -3.99 -4.42 23.33
CA GLU A 109 -4.14 -3.32 22.38
C GLU A 109 -3.44 -2.05 22.90
N LEU A 110 -2.54 -1.51 22.08
CA LEU A 110 -1.86 -0.24 22.26
C LEU A 110 -2.61 0.92 21.59
N MET A 111 -3.14 0.68 20.40
CA MET A 111 -3.92 1.62 19.60
C MET A 111 -4.77 0.87 18.55
N CYS A 112 -5.88 1.46 18.14
CA CYS A 112 -6.71 0.99 17.03
C CYS A 112 -7.20 2.22 16.24
N LEU A 113 -6.95 2.27 14.94
CA LEU A 113 -7.51 3.31 14.06
C LEU A 113 -7.96 2.75 12.70
N ASP A 114 -9.03 3.34 12.15
CA ASP A 114 -9.47 3.20 10.76
C ASP A 114 -9.08 4.46 9.98
N VAL A 115 -8.52 4.30 8.78
CA VAL A 115 -8.22 5.35 7.81
C VAL A 115 -8.97 5.08 6.51
N ASP A 116 -9.71 6.07 6.02
CA ASP A 116 -10.41 6.01 4.75
C ASP A 116 -9.72 6.93 3.72
N PHE A 117 -9.37 6.39 2.56
CA PHE A 117 -8.65 7.10 1.50
C PHE A 117 -9.03 6.60 0.11
N GLU A 118 -8.76 7.40 -0.92
CA GLU A 118 -9.03 7.06 -2.31
C GLU A 118 -7.71 6.74 -3.03
N LEU A 119 -7.62 5.58 -3.69
CA LEU A 119 -6.53 5.29 -4.63
C LEU A 119 -6.86 5.88 -6.00
N VAL A 120 -5.92 6.65 -6.56
CA VAL A 120 -6.06 7.25 -7.88
C VAL A 120 -5.13 6.61 -8.91
N LEU A 121 -5.56 6.63 -10.18
CA LEU A 121 -4.72 6.21 -11.29
C LEU A 121 -3.53 7.19 -11.46
N PRO A 122 -2.36 6.70 -11.89
CA PRO A 122 -1.29 7.59 -12.29
C PRO A 122 -1.77 8.51 -13.42
N SER A 123 -1.63 9.82 -13.24
CA SER A 123 -1.90 10.76 -14.31
C SER A 123 -0.80 10.62 -15.37
N GLU A 124 -1.17 10.28 -16.60
CA GLU A 124 -0.27 10.34 -17.76
C GLU A 124 0.20 11.78 -18.00
N SER A 125 1.25 12.24 -17.30
CA SER A 125 1.92 13.49 -17.67
C SER A 125 3.42 13.52 -17.36
N THR A 126 4.18 13.66 -18.45
CA THR A 126 5.54 14.24 -18.54
C THR A 126 6.73 13.32 -18.31
N SER A 127 7.02 12.47 -19.30
CA SER A 127 8.39 12.38 -19.85
C SER A 127 8.38 11.90 -21.30
N LEU A 128 7.82 12.71 -22.20
CA LEU A 128 8.00 12.59 -23.66
C LEU A 128 7.89 14.00 -24.30
N ARG A 129 8.70 14.95 -23.82
CA ARG A 129 8.98 16.23 -24.53
C ARG A 129 10.47 16.58 -24.45
N HIS A 130 11.29 15.60 -24.75
CA HIS A 130 12.69 15.74 -25.20
C HIS A 130 12.96 14.37 -25.78
N LEU A 131 12.81 14.15 -27.09
CA LEU A 131 13.83 14.43 -28.08
C LEU A 131 13.15 14.64 -29.45
N VAL A 132 13.31 15.83 -30.04
CA VAL A 132 13.27 15.95 -31.51
C VAL A 132 14.71 15.76 -31.99
N PRO A 133 14.95 14.79 -32.88
CA PRO A 133 15.75 15.08 -34.05
C PRO A 133 14.98 14.69 -35.32
N GLY A 134 14.94 15.61 -36.27
CA GLY A 134 14.31 15.39 -37.56
C GLY A 134 14.96 14.25 -38.35
N SER A 135 14.13 13.57 -39.16
CA SER A 135 14.58 12.84 -40.34
C SER A 135 13.40 12.65 -41.29
N THR A 136 13.53 13.30 -42.43
CA THR A 136 12.75 13.14 -43.66
C THR A 136 12.65 11.69 -44.15
N GLY A 137 11.47 11.28 -44.64
CA GLY A 137 11.37 10.49 -45.88
C GLY A 137 10.71 9.10 -45.83
N LYS A 138 9.70 8.97 -46.71
CA LYS A 138 9.24 7.80 -47.49
C LYS A 138 8.06 6.94 -47.00
N THR A 139 6.94 7.17 -47.68
CA THR A 139 5.83 6.28 -48.07
C THR A 139 6.28 4.90 -48.58
N GLN A 140 5.61 3.81 -48.18
CA GLN A 140 4.74 2.97 -49.04
C GLN A 140 4.32 1.64 -48.33
N GLU A 141 3.08 1.24 -48.58
CA GLU A 141 2.33 0.08 -48.07
C GLU A 141 2.95 -1.30 -48.40
N HIS A 142 2.68 -2.30 -47.54
CA HIS A 142 2.16 -3.58 -48.02
C HIS A 142 1.39 -4.37 -46.95
N ILE A 143 0.30 -4.97 -47.42
CA ILE A 143 -0.75 -5.74 -46.73
C ILE A 143 -0.32 -7.22 -46.59
N MET A 144 -0.66 -7.89 -45.48
CA MET A 144 -1.56 -9.09 -45.44
C MET A 144 -1.28 -10.04 -44.25
N LEU A 145 -2.33 -10.22 -43.43
CA LEU A 145 -2.80 -11.42 -42.71
C LEU A 145 -1.78 -12.41 -42.08
N ALA A 146 -1.82 -12.48 -40.74
CA ALA A 146 -1.59 -13.73 -40.00
C ALA A 146 -2.59 -13.81 -38.83
N THR A 147 -3.73 -14.46 -39.09
CA THR A 147 -4.69 -14.91 -38.08
C THR A 147 -4.15 -16.12 -37.32
N GLY A 148 -4.27 -16.09 -35.99
CA GLY A 148 -4.45 -17.30 -35.19
C GLY A 148 -3.21 -17.89 -34.52
N MET A 149 -2.61 -17.19 -33.55
CA MET A 149 -1.70 -17.80 -32.56
C MET A 149 -1.62 -16.99 -31.24
N ALA A 150 -2.76 -16.51 -30.71
CA ALA A 150 -2.77 -15.70 -29.48
C ALA A 150 -3.24 -16.47 -28.22
N ALA A 151 -4.06 -17.51 -28.36
CA ALA A 151 -4.74 -18.10 -27.20
C ALA A 151 -3.86 -19.02 -26.33
N GLU A 152 -2.86 -19.69 -26.92
CA GLU A 152 -2.00 -20.62 -26.16
C GLU A 152 -0.80 -19.95 -25.48
N HIS A 153 -0.34 -18.80 -25.99
CA HIS A 153 0.70 -18.00 -25.33
C HIS A 153 0.17 -17.35 -24.04
N ILE A 154 -1.09 -16.91 -24.02
CA ILE A 154 -1.72 -16.30 -22.83
C ILE A 154 -1.84 -17.32 -21.68
N LYS A 155 -2.14 -18.59 -21.99
CA LYS A 155 -2.22 -19.65 -20.97
C LYS A 155 -0.85 -20.01 -20.38
N GLN A 156 0.23 -19.95 -21.16
CA GLN A 156 1.59 -20.20 -20.68
C GLN A 156 2.12 -19.04 -19.81
N VAL A 157 1.79 -17.80 -20.15
CA VAL A 157 2.14 -16.62 -19.34
C VAL A 157 1.37 -16.64 -18.01
N ALA A 158 0.07 -16.96 -18.02
CA ALA A 158 -0.73 -17.08 -16.80
C ALA A 158 -0.19 -18.17 -15.84
N ARG A 159 0.26 -19.31 -16.36
CA ARG A 159 0.85 -20.38 -15.52
C ARG A 159 2.20 -20.01 -14.91
N ARG A 160 2.98 -19.12 -15.55
CA ARG A 160 4.25 -18.62 -15.00
C ARG A 160 4.03 -17.57 -13.91
N CYS A 161 3.01 -16.71 -14.01
CA CYS A 161 2.64 -15.79 -12.94
C CYS A 161 2.21 -16.52 -11.66
N VAL A 162 1.33 -17.53 -11.77
CA VAL A 162 0.84 -18.25 -10.58
C VAL A 162 1.97 -18.97 -9.82
N ARG A 163 2.97 -19.52 -10.52
CA ARG A 163 4.11 -20.18 -9.86
C ARG A 163 5.12 -19.20 -9.25
N GLY A 164 5.28 -18.00 -9.81
CA GLY A 164 6.13 -16.94 -9.23
C GLY A 164 5.54 -16.36 -7.94
N LEU A 165 4.22 -16.10 -7.93
CA LEU A 165 3.49 -15.61 -6.76
C LEU A 165 3.57 -16.60 -5.58
N VAL A 166 3.42 -17.91 -5.83
CA VAL A 166 3.53 -18.93 -4.77
C VAL A 166 4.97 -19.08 -4.23
N ALA A 167 6.00 -18.77 -5.03
CA ALA A 167 7.40 -18.86 -4.61
C ALA A 167 7.93 -17.61 -3.88
N TRP A 168 7.29 -16.45 -4.08
CA TRP A 168 7.51 -15.24 -3.27
C TRP A 168 6.75 -15.32 -1.93
N TRP A 169 5.57 -15.94 -1.91
CA TRP A 169 4.70 -16.12 -0.74
C TRP A 169 5.15 -17.18 0.28
N ARG A 170 6.38 -17.70 0.18
CA ARG A 170 6.96 -18.69 1.11
C ARG A 170 8.36 -18.31 1.61
N ARG A 171 8.75 -17.05 1.48
CA ARG A 171 9.99 -16.54 2.04
C ARG A 171 9.73 -15.32 2.91
#